data_AF-A0A2G0E769-F1
#
_entry.id   AF-A0A2G0E769-F1
#
_cell.length_a   1.000
_cell.length_b   1.000
_cell.length_c   1.000
_cell.angle_alpha   90.00
_cell.angle_beta   90.00
_cell.angle_gamma   90.00
#
_symmetry.space_group_name_H-M   'P 1'
#
loop_
_entity.id
_entity.type
_entity.pdbx_description
1 polymer ?
#
loop_
_entity_poly.entity_id
_entity_poly.type
_entity_poly.pdbx_seq_one_letter_code
_entity_poly.pdbx_strand_id
1 'polypeptide(L)'
;VDLEKGKTVSYTITSPIPYFIDELNEDNTTVITHFTITDTPTEGLSYFDQELLVQAGDTTLVEGTDYTVTKVGNGFVVEIILETGGIPNTATLEKLGNHRGGELTVTYDLQVNAVINADEFHNNTALIEIGRGDEYDYNERRVPPEEVTTGGRRFEKFDASSNALLDGARFELWNEEKTAYAVFYKDGVRLPVYESGADAEEITIDWVSDNSVEATEFVSRDQGYFEVVGLDYGTYFMKETVAPEGYVLPTGEATFTEFNVEYGSYDDELVIVDYEYPG
;
A
#
# COMPACT_ATOMS: atom_id res chain seq x y z
N VAL A 1 9.87 -3.20 -4.91
CA VAL A 1 8.76 -4.18 -4.89
C VAL A 1 7.63 -3.54 -5.65
N ASP A 2 7.17 -4.20 -6.71
CA ASP A 2 5.97 -3.79 -7.44
C ASP A 2 4.75 -4.40 -6.71
N LEU A 3 3.75 -3.58 -6.42
CA LEU A 3 2.53 -3.98 -5.72
C LEU A 3 1.30 -3.21 -6.20
N GLU A 4 0.21 -3.95 -6.39
CA GLU A 4 -1.13 -3.49 -6.67
C GLU A 4 -1.72 -2.69 -5.49
N LYS A 5 -2.58 -1.70 -5.78
CA LYS A 5 -3.30 -0.94 -4.76
C LYS A 5 -4.12 -1.86 -3.84
N GLY A 6 -4.08 -1.56 -2.55
CA GLY A 6 -4.74 -2.33 -1.51
C GLY A 6 -3.96 -3.54 -1.01
N LYS A 7 -2.89 -3.97 -1.70
CA LYS A 7 -1.97 -4.99 -1.19
C LYS A 7 -1.10 -4.44 -0.08
N THR A 8 -0.52 -5.35 0.69
CA THR A 8 0.36 -5.03 1.81
C THR A 8 1.78 -5.51 1.58
N VAL A 9 2.72 -4.81 2.21
CA VAL A 9 4.14 -5.15 2.28
C VAL A 9 4.57 -5.25 3.74
N SER A 10 5.30 -6.30 4.08
CA SER A 10 5.73 -6.56 5.46
C SER A 10 7.09 -5.95 5.75
N TYR A 11 7.20 -5.35 6.94
CA TYR A 11 8.41 -4.72 7.45
C TYR A 11 8.75 -5.29 8.83
N THR A 12 10.03 -5.19 9.19
CA THR A 12 10.48 -5.44 10.55
C THR A 12 11.49 -4.37 10.96
N ILE A 13 11.18 -3.67 12.04
CA ILE A 13 12.11 -2.74 12.69
C ILE A 13 12.81 -3.50 13.81
N THR A 14 14.13 -3.41 13.86
CA THR A 14 14.94 -3.97 14.94
C THR A 14 15.59 -2.84 15.73
N SER A 15 15.38 -2.86 17.03
CA SER A 15 15.91 -1.90 17.99
C SER A 15 16.75 -2.61 19.05
N PRO A 16 17.89 -2.04 19.52
CA PRO A 16 18.64 -2.64 20.62
C PRO A 16 17.88 -2.51 21.95
N ILE A 17 17.99 -3.54 22.81
CA ILE A 17 17.53 -3.47 24.20
C ILE A 17 18.72 -3.05 25.08
N PRO A 18 18.69 -1.89 25.76
CA PRO A 18 19.77 -1.47 26.64
C PRO A 18 20.08 -2.48 27.74
N TYR A 19 21.36 -2.62 28.12
CA TYR A 19 21.75 -3.50 29.23
C TYR A 19 21.14 -3.13 30.59
N PHE A 20 20.73 -1.87 30.74
CA PHE A 20 20.15 -1.31 31.96
C PHE A 20 18.67 -0.94 31.79
N ILE A 21 17.96 -1.58 30.84
CA ILE A 21 16.56 -1.28 30.50
C ILE A 21 15.59 -1.35 31.69
N ASP A 22 15.90 -2.17 32.67
CA ASP A 22 15.13 -2.45 33.89
C ASP A 22 15.84 -1.98 35.17
N GLU A 23 16.89 -1.16 35.04
CA GLU A 23 17.48 -0.50 36.20
C GLU A 23 16.53 0.60 36.73
N LEU A 24 16.51 0.75 38.04
CA LEU A 24 15.73 1.76 38.75
C LEU A 24 16.65 2.75 39.47
N ASN A 25 16.20 3.99 39.56
CA ASN A 25 16.83 5.02 40.39
C ASN A 25 16.58 4.75 41.88
N GLU A 26 17.28 5.48 42.76
CA GLU A 26 17.11 5.36 44.23
C GLU A 26 15.68 5.67 44.71
N ASP A 27 14.94 6.50 43.95
CA ASP A 27 13.55 6.84 44.20
C ASP A 27 12.54 5.84 43.60
N ASN A 28 13.03 4.72 43.07
CA ASN A 28 12.25 3.65 42.46
C ASN A 28 11.49 4.05 41.18
N THR A 29 12.00 5.06 40.45
CA THR A 29 11.61 5.36 39.06
C THR A 29 12.52 4.62 38.07
N THR A 30 12.13 4.49 36.80
CA THR A 30 12.98 3.82 35.80
C THR A 30 14.16 4.69 35.36
N VAL A 31 15.30 4.06 35.09
CA VAL A 31 16.49 4.76 34.56
C VAL A 31 16.27 5.20 33.11
N ILE A 32 15.68 4.34 32.28
CA ILE A 32 15.18 4.69 30.95
C ILE A 32 13.73 5.16 31.12
N THR A 33 13.43 6.36 30.65
CA THR A 33 12.10 6.97 30.78
C THR A 33 11.35 7.00 29.45
N HIS A 34 12.05 6.83 28.32
CA HIS A 34 11.41 6.71 27.01
C HIS A 34 12.06 5.62 26.16
N PHE A 35 11.22 4.90 25.43
CA PHE A 35 11.61 3.98 24.38
C PHE A 35 10.50 4.00 23.33
N THR A 36 10.72 4.77 22.28
CA THR A 36 9.76 4.98 21.18
C THR A 36 10.35 4.50 19.86
N ILE A 37 9.45 3.99 19.01
CA ILE A 37 9.74 3.66 17.62
C ILE A 37 8.69 4.37 16.78
N THR A 38 9.12 5.35 15.99
CA THR A 38 8.26 6.11 15.09
C THR A 38 8.48 5.65 13.66
N ASP A 39 7.43 5.14 13.03
CA ASP A 39 7.39 4.76 11.63
C ASP A 39 6.82 5.90 10.78
N THR A 40 7.45 6.20 9.65
CA THR A 40 7.08 7.31 8.76
C THR A 40 7.24 6.88 7.31
N PRO A 41 6.21 6.25 6.74
CA PRO A 41 6.20 5.92 5.32
C PRO A 41 5.93 7.15 4.46
N THR A 42 6.40 7.07 3.21
CA THR A 42 6.07 8.08 2.19
C THR A 42 4.60 8.00 1.77
N GLU A 43 4.13 8.99 1.01
CA GLU A 43 2.69 9.23 0.81
C GLU A 43 1.89 8.10 0.16
N GLY A 44 2.52 7.25 -0.66
CA GLY A 44 1.88 6.10 -1.32
C GLY A 44 1.71 4.85 -0.45
N LEU A 45 2.22 4.87 0.79
CA LEU A 45 2.12 3.78 1.75
C LEU A 45 1.41 4.27 3.01
N SER A 46 0.62 3.42 3.65
CA SER A 46 -0.08 3.77 4.89
C SER A 46 -0.23 2.60 5.85
N TYR A 47 -0.01 2.90 7.12
CA TYR A 47 -0.39 2.04 8.23
C TYR A 47 -1.92 2.04 8.36
N PHE A 48 -2.47 0.84 8.49
CA PHE A 48 -3.87 0.56 8.75
C PHE A 48 -3.99 -0.07 10.14
N ASP A 49 -5.16 0.02 10.76
CA ASP A 49 -5.37 -0.49 12.11
C ASP A 49 -5.35 -2.02 12.12
N GLN A 50 -4.14 -2.57 12.29
CA GLN A 50 -3.84 -3.99 12.35
C GLN A 50 -2.98 -4.30 13.57
N GLU A 51 -3.01 -5.58 13.97
CA GLU A 51 -2.15 -6.09 15.03
C GLU A 51 -0.68 -6.10 14.57
N LEU A 52 0.20 -5.42 15.31
CA LEU A 52 1.64 -5.53 15.15
C LEU A 52 2.19 -6.61 16.09
N LEU A 53 3.24 -7.30 15.65
CA LEU A 53 3.98 -8.21 16.51
C LEU A 53 5.20 -7.50 17.09
N VAL A 54 5.17 -7.26 18.41
CA VAL A 54 6.32 -6.71 19.15
C VAL A 54 6.94 -7.81 20.01
N GLN A 55 8.25 -8.05 19.85
CA GLN A 55 8.97 -9.08 20.61
C GLN A 55 10.29 -8.55 21.17
N ALA A 56 10.64 -8.97 22.38
CA ALA A 56 11.98 -8.85 22.93
C ALA A 56 12.63 -10.24 22.87
N GLY A 57 13.62 -10.43 21.99
CA GLY A 57 14.10 -11.77 21.67
C GLY A 57 12.94 -12.69 21.22
N ASP A 58 12.70 -13.78 21.97
CA ASP A 58 11.61 -14.72 21.72
C ASP A 58 10.31 -14.39 22.47
N THR A 59 10.32 -13.34 23.30
CA THR A 59 9.22 -12.99 24.21
C THR A 59 8.29 -11.97 23.55
N THR A 60 7.05 -12.36 23.27
CA THR A 60 6.02 -11.46 22.76
C THR A 60 5.54 -10.48 23.83
N LEU A 61 5.51 -9.21 23.46
CA LEU A 61 4.93 -8.13 24.25
C LEU A 61 3.45 -7.96 23.90
N VAL A 62 2.66 -7.44 24.83
CA VAL A 62 1.21 -7.30 24.74
C VAL A 62 0.83 -5.82 24.65
N GLU A 63 0.10 -5.45 23.61
CA GLU A 63 -0.41 -4.09 23.45
C GLU A 63 -1.33 -3.67 24.63
N GLY A 64 -1.24 -2.41 25.04
CA GLY A 64 -1.94 -1.84 26.19
C GLY A 64 -1.37 -2.25 27.55
N THR A 65 -0.47 -3.24 27.61
CA THR A 65 0.21 -3.67 28.83
C THR A 65 1.70 -3.34 28.79
N ASP A 66 2.38 -3.72 27.71
CA ASP A 66 3.82 -3.55 27.54
C ASP A 66 4.19 -2.41 26.60
N TYR A 67 3.28 -2.06 25.68
CA TYR A 67 3.46 -0.96 24.74
C TYR A 67 2.10 -0.40 24.32
N THR A 68 2.10 0.77 23.70
CA THR A 68 0.94 1.31 22.97
C THR A 68 1.30 1.54 21.51
N VAL A 69 0.31 1.52 20.64
CA VAL A 69 0.42 1.90 19.23
C VAL A 69 -0.47 3.11 18.98
N THR A 70 0.07 4.14 18.37
CA THR A 70 -0.72 5.32 17.95
C THR A 70 -0.47 5.59 16.48
N LYS A 71 -1.52 5.55 15.65
CA LYS A 71 -1.43 5.97 14.24
C LYS A 71 -1.13 7.47 14.16
N VAL A 72 -0.10 7.84 13.38
CA VAL A 72 0.31 9.23 13.17
C VAL A 72 0.61 9.44 11.69
N GLY A 73 -0.15 10.31 11.03
CA GLY A 73 -0.07 10.49 9.58
C GLY A 73 -0.28 9.15 8.86
N ASN A 74 0.65 8.81 7.97
CA ASN A 74 0.63 7.54 7.24
C ASN A 74 1.32 6.40 8.01
N GLY A 75 1.97 6.66 9.14
CA GLY A 75 2.69 5.66 9.93
C GLY A 75 2.08 5.49 11.32
N PHE A 76 2.95 5.19 12.28
CA PHE A 76 2.57 4.96 13.67
C PHE A 76 3.72 5.25 14.62
N VAL A 77 3.40 5.32 15.90
CA VAL A 77 4.36 5.35 17.01
C VAL A 77 4.08 4.15 17.91
N VAL A 78 5.09 3.32 18.14
CA VAL A 78 5.11 2.34 19.23
C VAL A 78 5.83 2.96 20.41
N GLU A 79 5.16 3.05 21.55
CA GLU A 79 5.74 3.51 22.81
C GLU A 79 5.77 2.35 23.80
N ILE A 80 6.96 1.95 24.25
CA ILE A 80 7.12 0.91 25.27
C ILE A 80 6.79 1.49 26.65
N ILE A 81 5.88 0.83 27.38
CA ILE A 81 5.39 1.28 28.68
C ILE A 81 6.36 0.80 29.77
N LEU A 82 7.42 1.59 30.02
CA LEU A 82 8.40 1.30 31.08
C LEU A 82 7.91 1.72 32.47
N GLU A 83 7.09 2.78 32.53
CA GLU A 83 6.45 3.27 33.75
C GLU A 83 5.10 3.92 33.46
N THR A 84 4.27 4.08 34.50
CA THR A 84 3.00 4.83 34.41
C THR A 84 2.85 5.70 35.64
N GLY A 85 2.87 7.02 35.44
CA GLY A 85 2.78 7.99 36.54
C GLY A 85 3.92 7.87 37.56
N GLY A 86 5.14 7.56 37.09
CA GLY A 86 6.34 7.36 37.92
C GLY A 86 6.38 6.03 38.67
N ILE A 87 5.48 5.09 38.34
CA ILE A 87 5.49 3.73 38.88
C ILE A 87 6.03 2.79 37.80
N PRO A 88 7.16 2.09 38.03
CA PRO A 88 7.73 1.15 37.07
C PRO A 88 6.75 0.03 36.69
N ASN A 89 6.68 -0.28 35.40
CA ASN A 89 5.92 -1.41 34.89
C ASN A 89 6.76 -2.69 35.01
N THR A 90 6.79 -3.27 36.21
CA THR A 90 7.69 -4.39 36.53
C THR A 90 7.52 -5.60 35.61
N ALA A 91 6.32 -5.84 35.09
CA ALA A 91 6.08 -6.96 34.16
C ALA A 91 6.78 -6.73 32.81
N THR A 92 6.68 -5.53 32.26
CA THR A 92 7.36 -5.16 31.00
C THR A 92 8.87 -5.10 31.19
N LEU A 93 9.33 -4.51 32.30
CA LEU A 93 10.74 -4.45 32.64
C LEU A 93 11.35 -5.85 32.83
N GLU A 94 10.64 -6.80 33.46
CA GLU A 94 11.11 -8.18 33.57
C GLU A 94 11.25 -8.86 32.21
N LYS A 95 10.27 -8.68 31.30
CA LYS A 95 10.34 -9.21 29.93
C LYS A 95 11.54 -8.65 29.17
N LEU A 96 11.74 -7.33 29.18
CA LEU A 96 12.87 -6.69 28.52
C LEU A 96 14.21 -7.03 29.20
N GLY A 97 14.22 -7.09 30.53
CA GLY A 97 15.38 -7.40 31.37
C GLY A 97 15.96 -8.79 31.09
N ASN A 98 15.12 -9.76 30.77
CA ASN A 98 15.55 -11.10 30.35
C ASN A 98 16.28 -11.12 28.99
N HIS A 99 16.18 -10.04 28.20
CA HIS A 99 16.77 -9.89 26.87
C HIS A 99 17.73 -8.69 26.77
N ARG A 100 18.27 -8.21 27.89
CA ARG A 100 19.28 -7.12 27.95
C ARG A 100 20.42 -7.33 26.95
N GLY A 101 20.75 -6.28 26.19
CA GLY A 101 21.79 -6.32 25.17
C GLY A 101 21.41 -7.07 23.89
N GLY A 102 20.20 -7.63 23.84
CA GLY A 102 19.59 -8.23 22.65
C GLY A 102 18.79 -7.22 21.85
N GLU A 103 17.77 -7.71 21.16
CA GLU A 103 16.97 -6.94 20.20
C GLU A 103 15.49 -6.98 20.54
N LEU A 104 14.83 -5.85 20.29
CA LEU A 104 13.38 -5.70 20.23
C LEU A 104 13.00 -5.57 18.75
N THR A 105 12.06 -6.39 18.30
CA THR A 105 11.56 -6.38 16.93
C THR A 105 10.10 -5.95 16.89
N VAL A 106 9.76 -5.08 15.94
CA VAL A 106 8.40 -4.70 15.59
C VAL A 106 8.13 -5.15 14.16
N THR A 107 7.25 -6.14 13.98
CA THR A 107 6.84 -6.64 12.67
C THR A 107 5.41 -6.17 12.37
N TYR A 108 5.22 -5.62 11.17
CA TYR A 108 3.99 -4.98 10.73
C TYR A 108 3.93 -4.93 9.21
N ASP A 109 2.75 -4.65 8.69
CA ASP A 109 2.57 -4.40 7.27
C ASP A 109 2.21 -2.92 7.00
N LEU A 110 2.52 -2.44 5.81
CA LEU A 110 1.97 -1.21 5.26
C LEU A 110 1.16 -1.53 4.02
N GLN A 111 0.06 -0.82 3.82
CA GLN A 111 -0.78 -0.96 2.64
C GLN A 111 -0.38 0.05 1.56
N VAL A 112 -0.40 -0.39 0.30
CA VAL A 112 -0.34 0.48 -0.87
C VAL A 112 -1.66 1.23 -1.01
N ASN A 113 -1.66 2.54 -0.75
CA ASN A 113 -2.90 3.30 -0.58
C ASN A 113 -3.43 3.87 -1.91
N ALA A 114 -4.53 4.62 -1.85
CA ALA A 114 -5.17 5.18 -3.05
C ALA A 114 -4.36 6.29 -3.75
N VAL A 115 -3.44 6.96 -3.04
CA VAL A 115 -2.71 8.15 -3.50
C VAL A 115 -1.45 7.78 -4.31
N ILE A 116 -0.96 6.55 -4.19
CA ILE A 116 0.20 6.10 -4.98
C ILE A 116 -0.03 6.32 -6.48
N ASN A 117 0.98 6.86 -7.16
CA ASN A 117 1.00 6.99 -8.61
C ASN A 117 1.84 5.88 -9.23
N ALA A 118 1.54 5.57 -10.49
CA ALA A 118 2.35 4.65 -11.26
C ALA A 118 3.80 5.16 -11.37
N ASP A 119 4.76 4.24 -11.31
CA ASP A 119 6.19 4.49 -11.50
C ASP A 119 6.87 5.37 -10.42
N GLU A 120 6.14 5.75 -9.35
CA GLU A 120 6.72 6.41 -8.19
C GLU A 120 7.25 5.38 -7.18
N PHE A 121 8.45 5.63 -6.66
CA PHE A 121 9.08 4.79 -5.64
C PHE A 121 8.85 5.36 -4.25
N HIS A 122 8.28 4.53 -3.39
CA HIS A 122 7.87 4.86 -2.05
C HIS A 122 8.70 4.10 -1.02
N ASN A 123 9.12 4.83 0.01
CA ASN A 123 9.98 4.33 1.06
C ASN A 123 9.27 4.28 2.40
N ASN A 124 9.93 3.60 3.33
CA ASN A 124 9.61 3.67 4.74
C ASN A 124 10.82 4.13 5.57
N THR A 125 10.58 4.77 6.71
CA THR A 125 11.61 5.19 7.64
C THR A 125 11.15 4.92 9.06
N ALA A 126 12.00 4.31 9.87
CA ALA A 126 11.81 4.23 11.32
C ALA A 126 12.82 5.12 12.05
N LEU A 127 12.37 5.80 13.10
CA LEU A 127 13.20 6.48 14.08
C LEU A 127 13.04 5.78 15.43
N ILE A 128 14.16 5.31 15.97
CA ILE A 128 14.24 4.67 17.28
C ILE A 128 14.83 5.68 18.26
N GLU A 129 14.13 5.97 19.35
CA GLU A 129 14.58 6.86 20.42
C GLU A 129 14.52 6.10 21.74
N ILE A 130 15.63 6.05 22.46
CA ILE A 130 15.72 5.35 23.75
C ILE A 130 16.55 6.18 24.70
N GLY A 131 16.03 6.49 25.88
CA GLY A 131 16.82 7.23 26.85
C GLY A 131 16.05 7.82 28.01
N ARG A 132 16.59 8.92 28.51
CA ARG A 132 16.20 9.59 29.75
C ARG A 132 15.70 11.02 29.51
N GLY A 133 15.66 11.44 28.25
CA GLY A 133 15.33 12.81 27.86
C GLY A 133 16.53 13.76 27.96
N ASP A 134 17.75 13.26 27.76
CA ASP A 134 18.99 14.03 27.82
C ASP A 134 19.87 13.86 26.56
N GLU A 135 21.05 14.49 26.55
CA GLU A 135 21.95 14.48 25.38
C GLU A 135 22.56 13.10 25.06
N TYR A 136 22.43 12.12 25.96
CA TYR A 136 22.94 10.76 25.81
C TYR A 136 21.89 9.78 25.31
N ASP A 137 20.69 10.27 24.97
CA ASP A 137 19.64 9.47 24.37
C ASP A 137 20.13 8.83 23.07
N TYR A 138 19.87 7.53 22.95
CA TYR A 138 20.11 6.79 21.73
C TYR A 138 19.07 7.19 20.69
N ASN A 139 19.54 7.57 19.51
CA ASN A 139 18.70 7.96 18.39
C ASN A 139 19.24 7.30 17.13
N GLU A 140 18.43 6.48 16.48
CA GLU A 140 18.81 5.82 15.23
C GLU A 140 17.69 5.87 14.21
N ARG A 141 18.05 6.36 13.01
CA ARG A 141 17.17 6.32 11.85
C ARG A 141 17.49 5.09 11.01
N ARG A 142 16.46 4.32 10.67
CA ARG A 142 16.51 3.14 9.81
C ARG A 142 15.65 3.37 8.57
N VAL A 143 16.18 2.99 7.41
CA VAL A 143 15.47 3.01 6.13
C VAL A 143 15.65 1.62 5.52
N PRO A 144 14.58 0.83 5.34
CA PRO A 144 14.67 -0.42 4.61
C PRO A 144 15.21 -0.18 3.19
N PRO A 145 16.00 -1.10 2.63
CA PRO A 145 16.52 -0.95 1.27
C PRO A 145 15.45 -1.15 0.19
N GLU A 146 14.30 -1.71 0.56
CA GLU A 146 13.21 -2.03 -0.37
C GLU A 146 12.25 -0.84 -0.51
N GLU A 147 12.15 -0.33 -1.72
CA GLU A 147 11.16 0.67 -2.12
C GLU A 147 9.95 -0.04 -2.74
N VAL A 148 8.75 0.50 -2.54
CA VAL A 148 7.51 0.02 -3.16
C VAL A 148 7.14 0.90 -4.34
N THR A 149 6.65 0.32 -5.42
CA THR A 149 6.10 1.03 -6.58
C THR A 149 4.88 0.28 -7.09
N THR A 150 4.17 0.88 -8.03
CA THR A 150 3.03 0.26 -8.70
C THR A 150 3.04 0.67 -10.17
N GLY A 151 2.34 -0.10 -11.00
CA GLY A 151 2.20 0.19 -12.41
C GLY A 151 0.90 0.92 -12.76
N GLY A 152 0.82 1.29 -14.03
CA GLY A 152 -0.38 1.84 -14.62
C GLY A 152 -0.27 1.88 -16.14
N ARG A 153 -1.39 2.15 -16.81
CA ARG A 153 -1.40 2.38 -18.25
C ARG A 153 -2.44 3.40 -18.66
N ARG A 154 -2.13 4.18 -19.69
CA ARG A 154 -3.05 5.10 -20.35
C ARG A 154 -3.42 4.59 -21.74
N PHE A 155 -4.65 4.89 -22.13
CA PHE A 155 -5.27 4.40 -23.35
C PHE A 155 -5.92 5.54 -24.11
N GLU A 156 -5.91 5.42 -25.44
CA GLU A 156 -6.73 6.22 -26.35
C GLU A 156 -7.65 5.30 -27.14
N LYS A 157 -8.94 5.61 -27.17
CA LYS A 157 -9.88 5.03 -28.12
C LYS A 157 -9.98 5.96 -29.32
N PHE A 158 -9.73 5.42 -30.51
CA PHE A 158 -9.83 6.17 -31.75
C PHE A 158 -10.38 5.34 -32.90
N ASP A 159 -10.72 6.02 -33.99
CA ASP A 159 -11.12 5.45 -35.27
C ASP A 159 -9.88 5.08 -36.09
N ALA A 160 -9.68 3.80 -36.38
CA ALA A 160 -8.51 3.26 -37.08
C ALA A 160 -8.21 3.89 -38.45
N SER A 161 -9.24 4.42 -39.13
CA SER A 161 -9.11 4.96 -40.48
C SER A 161 -8.72 6.44 -40.46
N SER A 162 -9.24 7.20 -39.49
CA SER A 162 -9.12 8.66 -39.43
C SER A 162 -8.24 9.16 -38.28
N ASN A 163 -7.90 8.30 -37.33
CA ASN A 163 -7.28 8.63 -36.04
C ASN A 163 -8.10 9.63 -35.21
N ALA A 164 -9.42 9.72 -35.46
CA ALA A 164 -10.30 10.54 -34.65
C ALA A 164 -10.53 9.87 -33.30
N LEU A 165 -10.31 10.60 -32.21
CA LEU A 165 -10.54 10.11 -30.86
C LEU A 165 -12.04 9.94 -30.59
N LEU A 166 -12.41 8.87 -29.86
CA LEU A 166 -13.79 8.43 -29.69
C LEU A 166 -14.17 8.28 -28.21
N ASP A 167 -15.14 9.09 -27.79
CA ASP A 167 -15.75 9.01 -26.46
C ASP A 167 -16.84 7.94 -26.41
N GLY A 168 -17.08 7.40 -25.21
CA GLY A 168 -18.24 6.57 -24.90
C GLY A 168 -18.05 5.07 -25.09
N ALA A 169 -16.86 4.60 -25.51
CA ALA A 169 -16.53 3.18 -25.46
C ALA A 169 -16.43 2.72 -24.00
N ARG A 170 -16.81 1.48 -23.72
CA ARG A 170 -16.71 0.87 -22.39
C ARG A 170 -15.89 -0.40 -22.42
N PHE A 171 -15.07 -0.60 -21.39
CA PHE A 171 -14.15 -1.71 -21.28
C PHE A 171 -14.22 -2.37 -19.90
N GLU A 172 -13.93 -3.66 -19.86
CA GLU A 172 -13.61 -4.41 -18.64
C GLU A 172 -12.11 -4.73 -18.65
N LEU A 173 -11.45 -4.66 -17.49
CA LEU A 173 -10.04 -5.07 -17.33
C LEU A 173 -9.96 -6.56 -16.96
N TRP A 174 -9.17 -7.33 -17.70
CA TRP A 174 -8.99 -8.77 -17.55
C TRP A 174 -7.52 -9.14 -17.31
N ASN A 175 -7.30 -10.22 -16.56
CA ASN A 175 -5.97 -10.79 -16.33
C ASN A 175 -5.39 -11.46 -17.58
N GLU A 176 -4.11 -11.83 -17.53
CA GLU A 176 -3.37 -12.45 -18.65
C GLU A 176 -4.10 -13.66 -19.25
N GLU A 177 -4.68 -14.53 -18.41
CA GLU A 177 -5.35 -15.74 -18.87
C GLU A 177 -6.78 -15.50 -19.39
N LYS A 178 -7.29 -14.26 -19.30
CA LYS A 178 -8.69 -13.89 -19.61
C LYS A 178 -9.70 -14.75 -18.83
N THR A 179 -9.36 -15.11 -17.60
CA THR A 179 -10.19 -15.96 -16.73
C THR A 179 -10.89 -15.18 -15.62
N ALA A 180 -10.37 -14.00 -15.27
CA ALA A 180 -10.93 -13.11 -14.27
C ALA A 180 -10.89 -11.66 -14.74
N TYR A 181 -11.85 -10.87 -14.28
CA TYR A 181 -11.88 -9.42 -14.48
C TYR A 181 -11.74 -8.67 -13.16
N ALA A 182 -11.25 -7.43 -13.25
CA ALA A 182 -11.04 -6.57 -12.11
C ALA A 182 -12.36 -5.94 -11.62
N VAL A 183 -12.52 -5.91 -10.30
CA VAL A 183 -13.54 -5.16 -9.59
C VAL A 183 -12.83 -4.25 -8.58
N PHE A 184 -12.98 -2.95 -8.76
CA PHE A 184 -12.38 -1.96 -7.88
C PHE A 184 -13.35 -1.58 -6.77
N TYR A 185 -12.82 -1.38 -5.57
CA TYR A 185 -13.56 -0.86 -4.42
C TYR A 185 -12.89 0.41 -3.92
N LYS A 186 -13.71 1.41 -3.59
CA LYS A 186 -13.31 2.63 -2.91
C LYS A 186 -13.88 2.61 -1.51
N ASP A 187 -13.00 2.60 -0.50
CA ASP A 187 -13.36 2.52 0.92
C ASP A 187 -14.36 1.36 1.20
N GLY A 188 -14.10 0.20 0.58
CA GLY A 188 -14.93 -1.01 0.68
C GLY A 188 -16.22 -0.99 -0.15
N VAL A 189 -16.49 0.06 -0.94
CA VAL A 189 -17.67 0.16 -1.82
C VAL A 189 -17.28 -0.07 -3.26
N ARG A 190 -17.96 -1.02 -3.93
CA ARG A 190 -17.71 -1.34 -5.35
C ARG A 190 -17.90 -0.09 -6.23
N LEU A 191 -16.93 0.15 -7.11
CA LEU A 191 -17.01 1.11 -8.20
C LEU A 191 -17.64 0.46 -9.45
N PRO A 192 -18.81 0.92 -9.92
CA PRO A 192 -19.36 0.45 -11.19
C PRO A 192 -18.58 0.97 -12.39
N VAL A 193 -17.98 2.15 -12.26
CA VAL A 193 -17.13 2.78 -13.28
C VAL A 193 -15.83 3.20 -12.60
N TYR A 194 -14.70 2.94 -13.26
CA TYR A 194 -13.39 3.28 -12.74
C TYR A 194 -13.23 4.78 -12.55
N GLU A 195 -12.61 5.12 -11.42
CA GLU A 195 -12.02 6.41 -11.11
C GLU A 195 -10.70 6.15 -10.38
N SER A 196 -9.69 7.01 -10.56
CA SER A 196 -8.37 6.81 -9.96
C SER A 196 -8.38 6.85 -8.43
N GLY A 197 -9.41 7.46 -7.84
CA GLY A 197 -9.70 7.42 -6.41
C GLY A 197 -8.71 8.22 -5.56
N ALA A 198 -8.05 9.26 -6.09
CA ALA A 198 -7.04 10.03 -5.37
C ALA A 198 -7.53 10.71 -4.07
N ASP A 199 -8.84 10.77 -3.85
CA ASP A 199 -9.51 11.27 -2.65
C ASP A 199 -9.93 10.16 -1.65
N ALA A 200 -9.74 8.88 -1.99
CA ALA A 200 -10.11 7.74 -1.16
C ALA A 200 -9.09 7.48 -0.04
N GLU A 201 -9.53 6.84 1.05
CA GLU A 201 -8.61 6.28 2.04
C GLU A 201 -7.99 4.98 1.51
N GLU A 202 -8.80 4.17 0.84
CA GLU A 202 -8.40 2.87 0.30
C GLU A 202 -8.99 2.62 -1.09
N ILE A 203 -8.15 2.07 -1.98
CA ILE A 203 -8.58 1.45 -3.23
C ILE A 203 -8.07 0.01 -3.22
N THR A 204 -8.98 -0.95 -3.39
CA THR A 204 -8.64 -2.37 -3.54
C THR A 204 -9.12 -2.92 -4.87
N ILE A 205 -8.48 -4.00 -5.33
CA ILE A 205 -8.80 -4.67 -6.58
C ILE A 205 -9.03 -6.16 -6.28
N ASP A 206 -10.21 -6.64 -6.66
CA ASP A 206 -10.54 -8.06 -6.67
C ASP A 206 -10.56 -8.59 -8.11
N TRP A 207 -9.98 -9.77 -8.31
CA TRP A 207 -10.02 -10.50 -9.59
C TRP A 207 -11.10 -11.59 -9.54
N VAL A 208 -12.22 -11.36 -10.22
CA VAL A 208 -13.44 -12.18 -10.15
C VAL A 208 -13.58 -13.06 -11.39
N SER A 209 -13.81 -14.36 -11.20
CA SER A 209 -13.96 -15.36 -12.28
C SER A 209 -15.31 -16.09 -12.31
N ASP A 210 -16.11 -15.95 -11.25
CA ASP A 210 -17.35 -16.71 -11.05
C ASP A 210 -18.63 -15.91 -11.39
N ASN A 211 -18.48 -14.66 -11.82
CA ASN A 211 -19.57 -13.73 -12.08
C ASN A 211 -20.45 -13.42 -10.85
N SER A 212 -19.88 -13.51 -9.64
CA SER A 212 -20.55 -13.13 -8.41
C SER A 212 -20.83 -11.63 -8.31
N VAL A 213 -20.03 -10.80 -8.98
CA VAL A 213 -20.09 -9.33 -8.99
C VAL A 213 -19.77 -8.81 -10.38
N GLU A 214 -20.41 -7.74 -10.83
CA GLU A 214 -20.11 -7.12 -12.13
C GLU A 214 -18.72 -6.46 -12.14
N ALA A 215 -18.01 -6.56 -13.27
CA ALA A 215 -16.73 -5.88 -13.50
C ALA A 215 -16.84 -4.36 -13.31
N THR A 216 -15.76 -3.70 -12.91
CA THR A 216 -15.69 -2.24 -12.97
C THR A 216 -15.47 -1.81 -14.42
N GLU A 217 -16.31 -0.90 -14.92
CA GLU A 217 -16.21 -0.42 -16.31
C GLU A 217 -15.21 0.74 -16.42
N PHE A 218 -14.36 0.70 -17.44
CA PHE A 218 -13.56 1.84 -17.88
C PHE A 218 -14.27 2.49 -19.05
N VAL A 219 -14.32 3.83 -19.10
CA VAL A 219 -15.04 4.57 -20.14
C VAL A 219 -14.10 5.52 -20.83
N SER A 220 -14.01 5.46 -22.17
CA SER A 220 -13.27 6.46 -22.92
C SER A 220 -13.98 7.81 -22.84
N ARG A 221 -13.28 8.81 -22.33
CA ARG A 221 -13.80 10.16 -22.09
C ARG A 221 -12.78 11.21 -22.52
N ASP A 222 -13.18 12.47 -22.46
CA ASP A 222 -12.27 13.62 -22.59
C ASP A 222 -11.38 13.53 -23.82
N GLN A 223 -11.96 13.18 -24.98
CA GLN A 223 -11.26 12.88 -26.24
C GLN A 223 -10.70 11.44 -26.27
N GLY A 224 -11.52 10.45 -25.93
CA GLY A 224 -11.20 9.04 -26.06
C GLY A 224 -10.19 8.48 -25.06
N TYR A 225 -9.77 9.27 -24.07
CA TYR A 225 -8.80 8.86 -23.07
C TYR A 225 -9.43 8.09 -21.91
N PHE A 226 -8.67 7.14 -21.38
CA PHE A 226 -8.91 6.53 -20.08
C PHE A 226 -7.60 5.92 -19.57
N GLU A 227 -7.56 5.55 -18.29
CA GLU A 227 -6.35 5.03 -17.67
C GLU A 227 -6.67 4.01 -16.58
N VAL A 228 -5.64 3.30 -16.14
CA VAL A 228 -5.63 2.50 -14.93
C VAL A 228 -4.32 2.76 -14.19
N VAL A 229 -4.40 2.93 -12.88
CA VAL A 229 -3.26 3.13 -11.98
C VAL A 229 -3.41 2.18 -10.80
N GLY A 230 -2.29 1.62 -10.34
CA GLY A 230 -2.26 0.78 -9.15
C GLY A 230 -2.30 -0.71 -9.45
N LEU A 231 -1.80 -1.15 -10.60
CA LEU A 231 -1.70 -2.58 -10.94
C LEU A 231 -0.29 -3.10 -10.66
N ASP A 232 -0.19 -4.39 -10.33
CA ASP A 232 1.08 -5.11 -10.44
C ASP A 232 1.60 -5.06 -11.89
N TYR A 233 2.91 -5.23 -12.06
CA TYR A 233 3.50 -5.39 -13.38
C TYR A 233 3.08 -6.72 -13.99
N GLY A 234 2.67 -6.70 -15.26
CA GLY A 234 2.16 -7.88 -15.93
C GLY A 234 1.46 -7.59 -17.25
N THR A 235 0.92 -8.66 -17.85
CA THR A 235 0.13 -8.61 -19.08
C THR A 235 -1.35 -8.61 -18.72
N TYR A 236 -2.11 -7.72 -19.35
CA TYR A 236 -3.54 -7.56 -19.12
C TYR A 236 -4.29 -7.34 -20.43
N PHE A 237 -5.62 -7.39 -20.36
CA PHE A 237 -6.47 -7.13 -21.50
C PHE A 237 -7.59 -6.15 -21.17
N MET A 238 -7.81 -5.16 -22.04
CA MET A 238 -9.05 -4.40 -22.07
C MET A 238 -10.03 -5.09 -23.00
N LYS A 239 -11.20 -5.47 -22.47
CA LYS A 239 -12.29 -6.07 -23.23
C LYS A 239 -13.35 -5.03 -23.54
N GLU A 240 -13.53 -4.65 -24.80
CA GLU A 240 -14.57 -3.71 -25.20
C GLU A 240 -15.96 -4.36 -25.07
N THR A 241 -16.85 -3.72 -24.31
CA THR A 241 -18.22 -4.21 -24.04
C THR A 241 -19.29 -3.32 -24.66
N VAL A 242 -18.96 -2.06 -24.92
CA VAL A 242 -19.83 -1.09 -25.60
C VAL A 242 -18.97 -0.27 -26.55
N ALA A 243 -19.31 -0.27 -27.84
CA ALA A 243 -18.68 0.59 -28.84
C ALA A 243 -19.19 2.04 -28.73
N PRO A 244 -18.42 3.02 -29.21
CA PRO A 244 -18.89 4.40 -29.39
C PRO A 244 -20.17 4.50 -30.24
N GLU A 245 -20.84 5.65 -30.20
CA GLU A 245 -22.03 5.87 -31.03
C GLU A 245 -21.67 5.88 -32.53
N GLY A 246 -22.34 5.06 -33.35
CA GLY A 246 -22.09 4.95 -34.79
C GLY A 246 -21.03 3.90 -35.17
N TYR A 247 -20.54 3.16 -34.18
CA TYR A 247 -19.46 2.19 -34.25
C TYR A 247 -19.99 0.78 -33.94
N VAL A 248 -19.33 -0.25 -34.47
CA VAL A 248 -19.74 -1.66 -34.37
C VAL A 248 -18.88 -2.39 -33.36
N LEU A 249 -19.49 -2.80 -32.24
CA LEU A 249 -18.80 -3.57 -31.21
C LEU A 249 -18.00 -4.75 -31.78
N PRO A 250 -16.70 -4.89 -31.45
CA PRO A 250 -15.89 -5.99 -31.91
C PRO A 250 -16.40 -7.34 -31.39
N THR A 251 -16.03 -8.43 -32.07
CA THR A 251 -16.42 -9.78 -31.68
C THR A 251 -15.25 -10.76 -31.77
N GLY A 252 -15.32 -11.85 -31.02
CA GLY A 252 -14.24 -12.84 -30.97
C GLY A 252 -12.98 -12.27 -30.32
N GLU A 253 -11.80 -12.67 -30.81
CA GLU A 253 -10.52 -12.21 -30.25
C GLU A 253 -10.31 -10.70 -30.33
N ALA A 254 -10.91 -10.04 -31.33
CA ALA A 254 -10.81 -8.59 -31.52
C ALA A 254 -11.51 -7.77 -30.41
N THR A 255 -12.31 -8.42 -29.54
CA THR A 255 -12.90 -7.74 -28.39
C THR A 255 -11.87 -7.43 -27.30
N PHE A 256 -10.70 -8.08 -27.31
CA PHE A 256 -9.65 -7.91 -26.31
C PHE A 256 -8.44 -7.21 -26.91
N THR A 257 -7.99 -6.14 -26.25
CA THR A 257 -6.71 -5.49 -26.53
C THR A 257 -5.72 -5.82 -25.43
N GLU A 258 -4.62 -6.47 -25.79
CA GLU A 258 -3.49 -6.76 -24.89
C GLU A 258 -2.72 -5.48 -24.55
N PHE A 259 -2.27 -5.36 -23.31
CA PHE A 259 -1.30 -4.36 -22.91
C PHE A 259 -0.40 -4.88 -21.79
N ASN A 260 0.80 -4.32 -21.70
CA ASN A 260 1.74 -4.59 -20.62
C ASN A 260 1.77 -3.42 -19.64
N VAL A 261 1.82 -3.75 -18.37
CA VAL A 261 2.14 -2.84 -17.27
C VAL A 261 3.56 -3.18 -16.82
N GLU A 262 4.45 -2.22 -16.97
CA GLU A 262 5.84 -2.28 -16.53
C GLU A 262 6.33 -0.89 -16.15
N TYR A 263 7.53 -0.78 -15.58
CA TYR A 263 8.09 0.52 -15.20
C TYR A 263 8.17 1.47 -16.40
N GLY A 264 7.53 2.62 -16.29
CA GLY A 264 7.46 3.66 -17.32
C GLY A 264 6.31 3.49 -18.30
N SER A 265 5.56 2.37 -18.24
CA SER A 265 4.45 2.11 -19.17
C SER A 265 3.30 3.11 -19.03
N TYR A 266 3.15 3.76 -17.86
CA TYR A 266 2.12 4.76 -17.64
C TYR A 266 2.33 6.03 -18.47
N ASP A 267 3.60 6.43 -18.65
CA ASP A 267 4.02 7.60 -19.45
C ASP A 267 4.56 7.24 -20.85
N ASP A 268 4.63 5.95 -21.20
CA ASP A 268 4.98 5.49 -22.55
C ASP A 268 3.90 5.86 -23.58
N GLU A 269 4.26 5.91 -24.88
CA GLU A 269 3.31 6.20 -25.96
C GLU A 269 2.05 5.33 -25.83
N LEU A 270 0.87 5.95 -25.92
CA LEU A 270 -0.43 5.40 -25.50
C LEU A 270 -0.77 4.07 -26.18
N VAL A 271 -1.35 3.10 -25.44
CA VAL A 271 -1.81 1.83 -26.05
C VAL A 271 -2.96 2.13 -26.99
N ILE A 272 -2.81 1.67 -28.23
CA ILE A 272 -3.82 1.70 -29.28
C ILE A 272 -4.81 0.54 -29.07
N VAL A 273 -6.07 0.86 -28.78
CA VAL A 273 -7.17 -0.11 -28.70
C VAL A 273 -7.89 -0.14 -30.05
N ASP A 274 -7.58 -1.10 -30.93
CA ASP A 274 -8.04 -1.13 -32.34
C ASP A 274 -9.04 -2.25 -32.68
N TYR A 275 -10.05 -1.90 -33.50
CA TYR A 275 -10.59 -2.56 -34.71
C TYR A 275 -12.07 -2.20 -34.95
N GLU A 276 -12.39 -1.09 -35.64
CA GLU A 276 -13.77 -0.86 -36.11
C GLU A 276 -13.89 -0.11 -37.45
N TYR A 277 -14.92 -0.47 -38.23
CA TYR A 277 -15.34 0.21 -39.47
C TYR A 277 -16.57 1.09 -39.19
N PRO A 278 -16.68 2.28 -39.80
CA PRO A 278 -17.91 3.09 -39.72
C PRO A 278 -19.09 2.32 -40.33
N GLY A 279 -20.22 2.34 -39.61
CA GLY A 279 -21.49 1.71 -40.01
C GLY A 279 -22.26 2.45 -41.12
#